data_AF-A0A941EFB6-F1
#
_entry.id   AF-A0A941EFB6-F1
#
_cell.length_a   1.000
_cell.length_b   1.000
_cell.length_c   1.000
_cell.angle_alpha   90.00
_cell.angle_beta   90.00
_cell.angle_gamma   90.00
#
_symmetry.space_group_name_H-M   'P 1'
#
loop_
_entity.id
_entity.type
_entity.pdbx_description
1 polymer ?
#
loop_
_entity_poly.entity_id
_entity_poly.type
_entity_poly.pdbx_seq_one_letter_code
_entity_poly.pdbx_strand_id
1 'polypeptide(L)'
;MPRAEFSAPLIHGQFREKRVNLSDEAFAYVEPGDGTDDPTDLIEPEVWENLMDLPTDVLLRTTDHFGTKFREMQNISSMWLDVITPVDGVDPPLVFAAYLDAYDALKAAPFVVAHGWYQQATGGLRNALEVMTHAANCIVRGKEEQYEKWRDGSIELKFANSVDNLERHSSTSVLGSSLPPGTMYGKGGVIRQLYRELCHFAHGSPGHTNADMWASNGPVFVPEAFGRFWGNYRDTFLACSLLLKTAYSDMQLPADLTLVAQAAGQLWNNLAERAVASYFTDV
;
A
#
# COMPACT_ATOMS: atom_id res chain seq x y z
N MET A 1 19.96 -0.58 14.02
CA MET A 1 20.01 0.25 15.24
C MET A 1 19.67 1.67 14.82
N PRO A 2 18.73 2.36 15.49
CA PRO A 2 18.63 3.81 15.38
C PRO A 2 19.99 4.45 15.62
N ARG A 3 20.22 5.66 15.12
CA ARG A 3 21.43 6.38 15.50
C ARG A 3 21.42 6.52 17.02
N ALA A 4 22.56 6.26 17.67
CA ALA A 4 22.67 6.25 19.12
C ALA A 4 22.25 7.59 19.74
N GLU A 5 22.38 8.68 18.99
CA GLU A 5 21.94 10.03 19.36
C GLU A 5 20.41 10.18 19.55
N PHE A 6 19.60 9.29 18.95
CA PHE A 6 18.14 9.31 19.04
C PHE A 6 17.58 8.12 19.84
N SER A 7 18.42 7.47 20.65
CA SER A 7 18.04 6.27 21.40
C SER A 7 17.99 6.57 22.90
N ALA A 8 16.81 6.41 23.51
CA ALA A 8 16.63 6.46 24.95
C ALA A 8 16.49 5.03 25.51
N PRO A 9 17.27 4.63 26.54
CA PRO A 9 17.13 3.32 27.17
C PRO A 9 15.73 3.12 27.74
N LEU A 10 15.18 1.91 27.63
CA LEU A 10 13.98 1.54 28.39
C LEU A 10 14.38 1.34 29.86
N ILE A 11 13.98 2.28 30.72
CA ILE A 11 14.38 2.29 32.13
C ILE A 11 13.54 1.29 32.96
N HIS A 12 12.37 0.88 32.45
CA HIS A 12 11.41 0.07 33.20
C HIS A 12 10.83 -1.09 32.38
N GLY A 13 11.07 -2.33 32.85
CA GLY A 13 10.59 -3.59 32.28
C GLY A 13 11.72 -4.48 31.76
N GLN A 14 12.27 -5.36 32.61
CA GLN A 14 13.46 -6.18 32.36
C GLN A 14 13.45 -7.00 31.06
N PHE A 15 12.28 -7.46 30.63
CA PHE A 15 12.14 -8.23 29.39
C PHE A 15 12.19 -7.36 28.12
N ARG A 16 12.01 -6.04 28.23
CA ARG A 16 12.12 -5.08 27.13
C ARG A 16 13.47 -4.35 27.08
N GLU A 17 14.31 -4.47 28.12
CA GLU A 17 15.56 -3.71 28.32
C GLU A 17 16.57 -3.77 27.17
N LYS A 18 16.49 -4.78 26.29
CA LYS A 18 17.33 -4.85 25.07
C LYS A 18 16.87 -3.92 23.95
N ARG A 19 15.74 -3.22 24.12
CA ARG A 19 15.19 -2.25 23.16
C ARG A 19 15.38 -0.83 23.69
N VAL A 20 15.31 0.12 22.76
CA VAL A 20 15.41 1.57 23.04
C VAL A 20 14.17 2.25 22.50
N ASN A 21 13.71 3.28 23.20
CA ASN A 21 12.78 4.24 22.63
C ASN A 21 13.54 5.12 21.64
N LEU A 22 12.86 5.50 20.56
CA LEU A 22 13.31 6.62 19.74
C LEU A 22 12.95 7.91 20.47
N SER A 23 13.87 8.87 20.52
CA SER A 23 13.56 10.21 21.03
C SER A 23 12.63 10.96 20.07
N ASP A 24 11.95 12.00 20.55
CA ASP A 24 11.01 12.79 19.74
C ASP A 24 11.69 13.35 18.47
N GLU A 25 12.98 13.69 18.56
CA GLU A 25 13.77 14.18 17.42
C GLU A 25 13.99 13.15 16.30
N ALA A 26 13.70 11.87 16.57
CA ALA A 26 13.72 10.83 15.55
C ALA A 26 12.51 10.88 14.60
N PHE A 27 11.44 11.57 15.01
CA PHE A 27 10.17 11.61 14.29
C PHE A 27 9.95 12.99 13.66
N ALA A 28 9.37 13.00 12.46
CA ALA A 28 8.93 14.25 11.86
C ALA A 28 7.67 14.74 12.60
N TYR A 29 7.66 16.01 13.02
CA TYR A 29 6.50 16.74 13.56
C TYR A 29 6.04 16.40 14.99
N VAL A 30 6.87 15.77 15.82
CA VAL A 30 6.58 15.62 17.27
C VAL A 30 7.13 16.83 18.02
N GLU A 31 6.32 17.48 18.88
CA GLU A 31 6.83 18.55 19.74
C GLU A 31 7.72 17.96 20.85
N PRO A 32 8.88 18.57 21.17
CA PRO A 32 9.76 18.05 22.20
C PRO A 32 9.04 17.91 23.55
N GLY A 33 8.97 16.70 24.10
CA GLY A 33 8.39 16.41 25.41
C GLY A 33 7.01 15.74 25.38
N ASP A 34 6.41 15.52 24.21
CA ASP A 34 5.09 14.88 24.08
C ASP A 34 5.13 13.35 24.32
N GLY A 35 6.32 12.73 24.39
CA GLY A 35 6.49 11.27 24.51
C GLY A 35 7.23 10.77 25.76
N THR A 36 7.53 11.64 26.73
CA THR A 36 8.53 11.35 27.78
C THR A 36 7.98 10.90 29.14
N ASP A 37 6.67 10.76 29.30
CA ASP A 37 6.09 10.29 30.56
C ASP A 37 6.44 8.82 30.83
N ASP A 38 6.63 8.48 32.12
CA ASP A 38 6.85 7.10 32.53
C ASP A 38 5.63 6.22 32.15
N PRO A 39 5.84 5.01 31.62
CA PRO A 39 4.74 4.12 31.25
C PRO A 39 3.92 3.75 32.48
N THR A 40 2.61 4.03 32.43
CA THR A 40 1.68 3.81 33.55
C THR A 40 0.96 2.46 33.51
N ASP A 41 1.02 1.76 32.37
CA ASP A 41 0.31 0.50 32.12
C ASP A 41 1.22 -0.49 31.36
N LEU A 42 2.11 -1.16 32.09
CA LEU A 42 3.01 -2.16 31.52
C LEU A 42 2.30 -3.52 31.40
N ILE A 43 2.39 -4.14 30.22
CA ILE A 43 1.89 -5.51 30.04
C ILE A 43 2.82 -6.53 30.68
N GLU A 44 2.26 -7.67 31.07
CA GLU A 44 3.00 -8.78 31.65
C GLU A 44 3.98 -9.44 30.64
N PRO A 45 5.11 -10.01 31.09
CA PRO A 45 6.10 -10.65 30.22
C PRO A 45 5.51 -11.72 29.30
N GLU A 46 4.65 -12.59 29.83
CA GLU A 46 4.00 -13.66 29.05
C GLU A 46 3.10 -13.08 27.94
N VAL A 47 2.40 -11.98 28.20
CA VAL A 47 1.58 -11.30 27.18
C VAL A 47 2.47 -10.72 26.11
N TRP A 48 3.60 -10.11 26.48
CA TRP A 48 4.58 -9.61 25.54
C TRP A 48 5.20 -10.71 24.68
N GLU A 49 5.63 -11.82 25.28
CA GLU A 49 6.20 -12.97 24.57
C GLU A 49 5.20 -13.52 23.55
N ASN A 50 3.92 -13.67 23.93
CA ASN A 50 2.88 -14.10 23.00
C ASN A 50 2.63 -13.09 21.85
N LEU A 51 2.74 -11.79 22.13
CA LEU A 51 2.59 -10.74 21.10
C LEU A 51 3.79 -10.63 20.17
N MET A 52 5.00 -10.96 20.64
CA MET A 52 6.24 -10.64 19.95
C MET A 52 7.00 -11.86 19.43
N ASP A 53 7.03 -12.98 20.15
CA ASP A 53 7.94 -14.09 19.83
C ASP A 53 7.54 -14.82 18.56
N LEU A 54 6.26 -15.18 18.42
CA LEU A 54 5.76 -15.82 17.20
C LEU A 54 5.92 -14.90 15.99
N PRO A 55 5.47 -13.62 16.01
CA PRO A 55 5.75 -12.68 14.92
C PRO A 55 7.25 -12.47 14.66
N THR A 56 8.10 -12.52 15.68
CA THR A 56 9.56 -12.36 15.52
C THR A 56 10.18 -13.58 14.83
N ASP A 57 9.82 -14.81 15.21
CA ASP A 57 10.27 -16.02 14.51
C ASP A 57 9.84 -15.99 13.03
N VAL A 58 8.59 -15.61 12.76
CA VAL A 58 8.09 -15.47 11.39
C VAL A 58 8.81 -14.37 10.63
N LEU A 59 9.07 -13.22 11.26
CA LEU A 59 9.86 -12.13 10.67
C LEU A 59 11.24 -12.64 10.25
N LEU A 60 11.95 -13.30 11.16
CA LEU A 60 13.29 -13.83 10.88
C LEU A 60 13.25 -14.79 9.68
N ARG A 61 12.38 -15.80 9.71
CA ARG A 61 12.25 -16.77 8.60
C ARG A 61 11.85 -16.11 7.29
N THR A 62 10.85 -15.23 7.32
CA THR A 62 10.38 -14.55 6.11
C THR A 62 11.48 -13.69 5.51
N THR A 63 12.25 -12.98 6.33
CA THR A 63 13.37 -12.15 5.84
C THR A 63 14.60 -12.95 5.43
N ASP A 64 14.87 -14.10 6.07
CA ASP A 64 15.94 -15.02 5.66
C ASP A 64 15.68 -15.61 4.26
N HIS A 65 14.41 -15.93 3.96
CA HIS A 65 14.02 -16.51 2.68
C HIS A 65 13.68 -15.46 1.60
N PHE A 66 13.15 -14.30 1.98
CA PHE A 66 12.63 -13.29 1.05
C PHE A 66 13.20 -11.88 1.26
N GLY A 67 14.34 -11.72 1.92
CA GLY A 67 14.97 -10.42 2.18
C GLY A 67 15.15 -9.55 0.93
N THR A 68 15.48 -10.14 -0.22
CA THR A 68 15.55 -9.43 -1.50
C THR A 68 14.20 -8.83 -1.91
N LYS A 69 13.08 -9.52 -1.63
CA LYS A 69 11.73 -9.02 -1.95
C LYS A 69 11.32 -7.85 -1.07
N PHE A 70 11.76 -7.80 0.18
CA PHE A 70 11.58 -6.59 1.01
C PHE A 70 12.37 -5.40 0.49
N ARG A 71 13.59 -5.63 0.00
CA ARG A 71 14.36 -4.58 -0.68
C ARG A 71 13.65 -4.08 -1.95
N GLU A 72 13.10 -4.99 -2.75
CA GLU A 72 12.30 -4.63 -3.93
C GLU A 72 11.05 -3.83 -3.53
N MET A 73 10.26 -4.28 -2.55
CA MET A 73 9.10 -3.54 -2.01
C MET A 73 9.49 -2.13 -1.54
N GLN A 74 10.62 -2.02 -0.82
CA GLN A 74 11.12 -0.74 -0.35
C GLN A 74 11.47 0.19 -1.51
N ASN A 75 12.23 -0.29 -2.50
CA ASN A 75 12.57 0.50 -3.68
C ASN A 75 11.32 0.94 -4.44
N ILE A 76 10.37 0.01 -4.63
CA ILE A 76 9.10 0.29 -5.32
C ILE A 76 8.29 1.36 -4.61
N SER A 77 8.06 1.22 -3.29
CA SER A 77 7.30 2.23 -2.54
C SER A 77 8.03 3.58 -2.53
N SER A 78 9.36 3.58 -2.39
CA SER A 78 10.14 4.83 -2.41
C SER A 78 10.06 5.58 -3.73
N MET A 79 9.85 4.90 -4.87
CA MET A 79 9.65 5.59 -6.16
C MET A 79 8.50 6.60 -6.13
N TRP A 80 7.48 6.32 -5.31
CA TRP A 80 6.31 7.19 -5.21
C TRP A 80 6.64 8.51 -4.52
N LEU A 81 7.52 8.51 -3.50
CA LEU A 81 7.85 9.71 -2.71
C LEU A 81 8.31 10.89 -3.56
N ASP A 82 8.95 10.62 -4.69
CA ASP A 82 9.49 11.63 -5.60
C ASP A 82 8.50 12.05 -6.71
N VAL A 83 7.28 11.49 -6.74
CA VAL A 83 6.29 11.74 -7.80
C VAL A 83 5.59 13.08 -7.62
N ILE A 84 5.17 13.41 -6.39
CA ILE A 84 4.57 14.70 -6.05
C ILE A 84 5.37 15.26 -4.88
N THR A 85 6.23 16.22 -5.18
CA THR A 85 6.96 16.98 -4.16
C THR A 85 6.22 18.29 -3.89
N PRO A 86 5.65 18.50 -2.69
CA PRO A 86 5.08 19.79 -2.32
C PRO A 86 6.11 20.90 -2.47
N VAL A 87 5.69 22.04 -3.03
CA VAL A 87 6.52 23.23 -3.16
C VAL A 87 5.96 24.29 -2.21
N ASP A 88 6.82 24.95 -1.45
CA ASP A 88 6.40 25.98 -0.50
C ASP A 88 5.55 27.06 -1.17
N GLY A 89 4.37 27.32 -0.60
CA GLY A 89 3.43 28.31 -1.11
C GLY A 89 2.61 27.85 -2.33
N VAL A 90 2.71 26.58 -2.73
CA VAL A 90 1.89 25.98 -3.80
C VAL A 90 1.09 24.82 -3.21
N ASP A 91 -0.23 24.90 -3.34
CA ASP A 91 -1.09 23.80 -2.92
C ASP A 91 -0.79 22.55 -3.75
N PRO A 92 -0.60 21.38 -3.12
CA PRO A 92 -0.38 20.15 -3.84
C PRO A 92 -1.62 19.78 -4.67
N PRO A 93 -1.47 18.97 -5.74
CA PRO A 93 -2.62 18.51 -6.51
C PRO A 93 -3.58 17.72 -5.61
N LEU A 94 -4.89 17.76 -5.88
CA LEU A 94 -5.90 17.12 -5.02
C LEU A 94 -5.64 15.62 -4.78
N VAL A 95 -5.04 14.93 -5.76
CA VAL A 95 -4.70 13.51 -5.64
C VAL A 95 -3.65 13.25 -4.56
N PHE A 96 -2.90 14.26 -4.12
CA PHE A 96 -1.78 14.13 -3.20
C PHE A 96 -2.18 13.45 -1.89
N ALA A 97 -3.32 13.81 -1.30
CA ALA A 97 -3.80 13.16 -0.08
C ALA A 97 -4.09 11.66 -0.30
N ALA A 98 -4.79 11.32 -1.40
CA ALA A 98 -5.07 9.93 -1.77
C ALA A 98 -3.80 9.12 -2.00
N TYR A 99 -2.84 9.77 -2.66
CA TYR A 99 -1.52 9.24 -2.97
C TYR A 99 -0.75 8.92 -1.67
N LEU A 100 -0.77 9.80 -0.67
CA LEU A 100 -0.15 9.54 0.63
C LEU A 100 -0.86 8.41 1.39
N ASP A 101 -2.20 8.40 1.44
CA ASP A 101 -2.93 7.30 2.10
C ASP A 101 -2.60 5.93 1.47
N ALA A 102 -2.52 5.89 0.13
CA ALA A 102 -2.16 4.68 -0.59
C ALA A 102 -0.68 4.31 -0.38
N TYR A 103 0.22 5.30 -0.32
CA TYR A 103 1.62 5.09 0.03
C TYR A 103 1.77 4.48 1.44
N ASP A 104 1.05 4.98 2.44
CA ASP A 104 1.09 4.46 3.80
C ASP A 104 0.65 2.99 3.86
N ALA A 105 -0.40 2.63 3.13
CA ALA A 105 -0.84 1.25 3.01
C ALA A 105 0.22 0.35 2.32
N LEU A 106 0.83 0.83 1.23
CA LEU A 106 1.93 0.14 0.54
C LEU A 106 3.18 0.03 1.42
N LYS A 107 3.43 0.99 2.30
CA LYS A 107 4.56 1.00 3.22
C LYS A 107 4.35 0.07 4.42
N ALA A 108 3.13 0.03 4.95
CA ALA A 108 2.75 -0.80 6.08
C ALA A 108 2.62 -2.29 5.71
N ALA A 109 2.08 -2.60 4.52
CA ALA A 109 1.80 -3.97 4.13
C ALA A 109 3.03 -4.92 4.16
N PRO A 110 4.24 -4.52 3.71
CA PRO A 110 5.47 -5.31 3.88
C PRO A 110 5.80 -5.61 5.35
N PHE A 111 5.62 -4.64 6.25
CA PHE A 111 5.84 -4.89 7.68
C PHE A 111 4.85 -5.95 8.18
N VAL A 112 3.56 -5.81 7.85
CA VAL A 112 2.51 -6.73 8.29
C VAL A 112 2.72 -8.14 7.73
N VAL A 113 3.08 -8.28 6.45
CA VAL A 113 3.32 -9.59 5.84
C VAL A 113 4.58 -10.27 6.40
N ALA A 114 5.61 -9.50 6.76
CA ALA A 114 6.83 -10.04 7.35
C ALA A 114 6.56 -10.76 8.68
N HIS A 115 5.55 -10.30 9.42
CA HIS A 115 5.11 -10.88 10.68
C HIS A 115 4.06 -11.99 10.51
N GLY A 116 3.79 -12.42 9.26
CA GLY A 116 2.89 -13.53 8.96
C GLY A 116 1.41 -13.15 8.84
N TRP A 117 1.04 -11.89 8.96
CA TRP A 117 -0.37 -11.44 8.90
C TRP A 117 -0.82 -11.17 7.46
N TYR A 118 -0.80 -12.23 6.64
CA TYR A 118 -1.02 -12.17 5.19
C TYR A 118 -2.38 -11.53 4.82
N GLN A 119 -3.45 -11.89 5.53
CA GLN A 119 -4.79 -11.35 5.27
C GLN A 119 -4.84 -9.82 5.46
N GLN A 120 -4.28 -9.33 6.57
CA GLN A 120 -4.28 -7.90 6.90
C GLN A 120 -3.36 -7.13 5.95
N ALA A 121 -2.19 -7.69 5.62
CA ALA A 121 -1.28 -7.09 4.66
C ALA A 121 -1.95 -6.90 3.29
N THR A 122 -2.64 -7.92 2.77
CA THR A 122 -3.39 -7.81 1.50
C THR A 122 -4.63 -6.92 1.62
N GLY A 123 -5.28 -6.87 2.78
CA GLY A 123 -6.34 -5.89 3.07
C GLY A 123 -5.87 -4.44 2.95
N GLY A 124 -4.63 -4.15 3.35
CA GLY A 124 -4.00 -2.84 3.13
C GLY A 124 -3.89 -2.49 1.64
N LEU A 125 -3.50 -3.45 0.80
CA LEU A 125 -3.43 -3.25 -0.65
C LEU A 125 -4.80 -2.94 -1.27
N ARG A 126 -5.87 -3.58 -0.77
CA ARG A 126 -7.25 -3.29 -1.18
C ARG A 126 -7.60 -1.83 -0.89
N ASN A 127 -7.22 -1.32 0.29
CA ASN A 127 -7.48 0.06 0.68
C ASN A 127 -6.73 1.05 -0.22
N ALA A 128 -5.44 0.79 -0.50
CA ALA A 128 -4.65 1.62 -1.42
C ALA A 128 -5.33 1.72 -2.81
N LEU A 129 -5.77 0.60 -3.36
CA LEU A 129 -6.45 0.56 -4.66
C LEU A 129 -7.79 1.30 -4.65
N GLU A 130 -8.58 1.14 -3.59
CA GLU A 130 -9.89 1.80 -3.46
C GLU A 130 -9.76 3.32 -3.37
N VAL A 131 -8.90 3.82 -2.47
CA VAL A 131 -8.65 5.25 -2.27
C VAL A 131 -8.22 5.91 -3.57
N MET A 132 -7.24 5.32 -4.27
CA MET A 132 -6.75 5.84 -5.55
C MET A 132 -7.82 5.81 -6.64
N THR A 133 -8.68 4.79 -6.65
CA THR A 133 -9.77 4.68 -7.64
C THR A 133 -10.81 5.77 -7.41
N HIS A 134 -11.18 6.05 -6.16
CA HIS A 134 -12.12 7.12 -5.83
C HIS A 134 -11.55 8.49 -6.16
N ALA A 135 -10.29 8.75 -5.77
CA ALA A 135 -9.60 10.00 -6.07
C ALA A 135 -9.52 10.25 -7.58
N ALA A 136 -9.05 9.26 -8.35
CA ALA A 136 -8.98 9.38 -9.80
C ALA A 136 -10.36 9.64 -10.42
N ASN A 137 -11.41 8.91 -10.01
CA ASN A 137 -12.77 9.14 -10.50
C ASN A 137 -13.26 10.57 -10.22
N CYS A 138 -13.02 11.10 -9.02
CA CYS A 138 -13.49 12.43 -8.65
C CYS A 138 -12.72 13.54 -9.39
N ILE A 139 -11.40 13.44 -9.46
CA ILE A 139 -10.52 14.44 -10.08
C ILE A 139 -10.76 14.51 -11.58
N VAL A 140 -10.76 13.37 -12.26
CA VAL A 140 -10.99 13.30 -13.72
C VAL A 140 -12.31 13.94 -14.13
N ARG A 141 -13.31 13.92 -13.24
CA ARG A 141 -14.67 14.41 -13.50
C ARG A 141 -14.93 15.82 -12.98
N GLY A 142 -13.93 16.50 -12.40
CA GLY A 142 -14.13 17.80 -11.74
C GLY A 142 -15.15 17.72 -10.60
N LYS A 143 -15.01 16.69 -9.75
CA LYS A 143 -15.87 16.41 -8.59
C LYS A 143 -15.07 16.36 -7.29
N GLU A 144 -14.23 17.36 -7.10
CA GLU A 144 -13.32 17.49 -5.96
C GLU A 144 -14.09 17.53 -4.64
N GLU A 145 -15.17 18.31 -4.55
CA GLU A 145 -16.06 18.35 -3.37
C GLU A 145 -16.65 16.97 -3.03
N GLN A 146 -16.87 16.11 -4.03
CA GLN A 146 -17.35 14.74 -3.80
C GLN A 146 -16.25 13.87 -3.15
N TYR A 147 -14.98 14.11 -3.50
CA TYR A 147 -13.86 13.42 -2.87
C TYR A 147 -13.70 13.84 -1.40
N GLU A 148 -13.81 15.14 -1.11
CA GLU A 148 -13.75 15.68 0.26
C GLU A 148 -14.86 15.12 1.15
N LYS A 149 -16.12 15.13 0.66
CA LYS A 149 -17.25 14.52 1.38
C LYS A 149 -17.14 13.02 1.60
N TRP A 150 -16.39 12.32 0.74
CA TRP A 150 -16.14 10.91 0.93
C TRP A 150 -15.06 10.69 2.00
N ARG A 151 -13.99 11.50 1.97
CA ARG A 151 -12.90 11.52 2.96
C ARG A 151 -13.39 11.83 4.38
N ASP A 152 -14.35 12.73 4.54
CA ASP A 152 -14.93 13.07 5.85
C ASP A 152 -16.05 12.12 6.30
N GLY A 153 -16.42 11.14 5.47
CA GLY A 153 -17.46 10.15 5.75
C GLY A 153 -18.90 10.63 5.53
N SER A 154 -19.11 11.83 5.00
CA SER A 154 -20.45 12.37 4.70
C SER A 154 -21.16 11.63 3.56
N ILE A 155 -20.41 11.01 2.65
CA ILE A 155 -20.96 10.18 1.57
C ILE A 155 -20.20 8.86 1.42
N GLU A 156 -20.88 7.88 0.84
CA GLU A 156 -20.27 6.62 0.42
C GLU A 156 -20.07 6.60 -1.10
N LEU A 157 -18.86 6.22 -1.54
CA LEU A 157 -18.57 5.94 -2.93
C LEU A 157 -18.49 4.44 -3.16
N LYS A 158 -19.20 3.94 -4.16
CA LYS A 158 -19.12 2.53 -4.54
C LYS A 158 -17.99 2.32 -5.52
N PHE A 159 -17.03 1.44 -5.20
CA PHE A 159 -15.89 1.12 -6.06
C PHE A 159 -16.31 0.84 -7.51
N ALA A 160 -17.32 -0.02 -7.70
CA ALA A 160 -17.82 -0.36 -9.02
C ALA A 160 -18.32 0.84 -9.84
N ASN A 161 -18.95 1.82 -9.19
CA ASN A 161 -19.42 3.04 -9.84
C ASN A 161 -18.24 3.95 -10.22
N SER A 162 -17.23 4.08 -9.34
CA SER A 162 -16.03 4.85 -9.64
C SER A 162 -15.29 4.28 -10.85
N VAL A 163 -15.17 2.96 -10.95
CA VAL A 163 -14.56 2.32 -12.11
C VAL A 163 -15.40 2.51 -13.39
N ASP A 164 -16.73 2.36 -13.31
CA ASP A 164 -17.62 2.61 -14.48
C ASP A 164 -17.52 4.05 -14.98
N ASN A 165 -17.41 5.01 -14.06
CA ASN A 165 -17.26 6.41 -14.39
C ASN A 165 -15.90 6.70 -15.06
N LEU A 166 -14.82 6.06 -14.57
CA LEU A 166 -13.51 6.14 -15.21
C LEU A 166 -13.54 5.52 -16.62
N GLU A 167 -14.17 4.36 -16.80
CA GLU A 167 -14.30 3.72 -18.13
C GLU A 167 -14.99 4.63 -19.15
N ARG A 168 -16.02 5.37 -18.73
CA ARG A 168 -16.83 6.22 -19.63
C ARG A 168 -16.24 7.60 -19.88
N HIS A 169 -15.19 7.99 -19.16
CA HIS A 169 -14.60 9.32 -19.33
C HIS A 169 -13.73 9.39 -20.59
N SER A 170 -13.71 10.53 -21.26
CA SER A 170 -12.94 10.69 -22.51
C SER A 170 -11.44 10.69 -22.26
N SER A 171 -10.97 11.29 -21.15
CA SER A 171 -9.53 11.38 -20.84
C SER A 171 -8.89 10.01 -20.61
N THR A 172 -9.59 9.07 -20.00
CA THR A 172 -9.10 7.70 -19.77
C THR A 172 -9.04 6.90 -21.08
N SER A 173 -9.95 7.18 -22.01
CA SER A 173 -9.95 6.58 -23.35
C SER A 173 -8.74 7.04 -24.17
N VAL A 174 -8.29 8.28 -23.98
CA VAL A 174 -7.07 8.82 -24.63
C VAL A 174 -5.81 8.15 -24.08
N LEU A 175 -5.65 8.12 -22.76
CA LEU A 175 -4.48 7.51 -22.09
C LEU A 175 -4.33 6.01 -22.40
N GLY A 176 -5.45 5.32 -22.58
CA GLY A 176 -5.50 3.89 -22.93
C GLY A 176 -5.68 3.60 -24.41
N SER A 177 -5.54 4.58 -25.31
CA SER A 177 -5.90 4.42 -26.74
C SER A 177 -5.13 3.31 -27.45
N SER A 178 -3.92 3.00 -26.99
CA SER A 178 -3.13 1.88 -27.51
C SER A 178 -3.51 0.53 -26.92
N LEU A 179 -4.40 0.45 -25.92
CA LEU A 179 -4.82 -0.80 -25.28
C LEU A 179 -6.15 -1.30 -25.86
N PRO A 180 -6.42 -2.62 -25.80
CA PRO A 180 -7.76 -3.13 -26.07
C PRO A 180 -8.81 -2.43 -25.18
N PRO A 181 -10.00 -2.10 -25.70
CA PRO A 181 -11.05 -1.47 -24.91
C PRO A 181 -11.37 -2.23 -23.63
N GLY A 182 -11.54 -1.50 -22.53
CA GLY A 182 -11.88 -2.09 -21.23
C GLY A 182 -10.72 -2.78 -20.48
N THR A 183 -9.49 -2.77 -21.02
CA THR A 183 -8.32 -3.40 -20.36
C THR A 183 -8.12 -2.94 -18.92
N MET A 184 -8.24 -1.64 -18.65
CA MET A 184 -8.05 -1.09 -17.30
C MET A 184 -9.35 -1.10 -16.48
N TYR A 185 -10.40 -0.47 -17.02
CA TYR A 185 -11.60 -0.12 -16.26
C TYR A 185 -12.85 -0.93 -16.65
N GLY A 186 -12.79 -1.74 -17.70
CA GLY A 186 -13.94 -2.51 -18.17
C GLY A 186 -14.38 -3.59 -17.19
N LYS A 187 -15.50 -4.27 -17.49
CA LYS A 187 -16.04 -5.34 -16.63
C LYS A 187 -15.05 -6.47 -16.33
N GLY A 188 -14.15 -6.75 -17.27
CA GLY A 188 -13.01 -7.65 -17.12
C GLY A 188 -11.66 -6.93 -17.01
N GLY A 189 -11.66 -5.63 -16.69
CA GLY A 189 -10.45 -4.84 -16.60
C GLY A 189 -9.65 -5.13 -15.33
N VAL A 190 -8.35 -4.85 -15.39
CA VAL A 190 -7.38 -5.11 -14.32
C VAL A 190 -7.85 -4.57 -12.98
N ILE A 191 -8.36 -3.32 -12.94
CA ILE A 191 -8.77 -2.66 -11.69
C ILE A 191 -9.87 -3.46 -10.98
N ARG A 192 -10.86 -3.98 -11.72
CA ARG A 192 -11.96 -4.76 -11.13
C ARG A 192 -11.51 -6.15 -10.71
N GLN A 193 -10.68 -6.80 -11.53
CA GLN A 193 -10.20 -8.15 -11.21
C GLN A 193 -9.30 -8.13 -9.98
N LEU A 194 -8.37 -7.17 -9.92
CA LEU A 194 -7.50 -6.98 -8.78
C LEU A 194 -8.29 -6.64 -7.52
N TYR A 195 -9.20 -5.67 -7.58
CA TYR A 195 -10.04 -5.35 -6.42
C TYR A 195 -10.85 -6.54 -5.92
N ARG A 196 -11.41 -7.37 -6.83
CA ARG A 196 -12.12 -8.60 -6.45
C ARG A 196 -11.21 -9.60 -5.74
N GLU A 197 -10.01 -9.82 -6.28
CA GLU A 197 -9.00 -10.70 -5.67
C GLU A 197 -8.65 -10.23 -4.26
N LEU A 198 -8.35 -8.93 -4.09
CA LEU A 198 -7.99 -8.38 -2.78
C LEU A 198 -9.17 -8.40 -1.79
N CYS A 199 -10.41 -8.22 -2.27
CA CYS A 199 -11.62 -8.30 -1.45
C CYS A 199 -11.82 -9.68 -0.81
N HIS A 200 -11.32 -10.77 -1.40
CA HIS A 200 -11.42 -12.08 -0.78
C HIS A 200 -10.73 -12.12 0.59
N PHE A 201 -9.60 -11.43 0.74
CA PHE A 201 -8.89 -11.31 2.03
C PHE A 201 -9.65 -10.41 3.01
N ALA A 202 -10.16 -9.27 2.55
CA ALA A 202 -10.91 -8.35 3.40
C ALA A 202 -12.20 -8.98 3.97
N HIS A 203 -12.89 -9.80 3.17
CA HIS A 203 -14.12 -10.49 3.59
C HIS A 203 -13.89 -11.82 4.29
N GLY A 204 -12.64 -12.26 4.44
CA GLY A 204 -12.32 -13.58 5.00
C GLY A 204 -12.96 -14.72 4.20
N SER A 205 -12.94 -14.62 2.88
CA SER A 205 -13.43 -15.67 1.99
C SER A 205 -12.64 -16.97 2.24
N PRO A 206 -13.25 -18.16 2.05
CA PRO A 206 -12.54 -19.42 2.19
C PRO A 206 -11.22 -19.45 1.41
N GLY A 207 -10.14 -19.86 2.05
CA GLY A 207 -8.79 -19.88 1.47
C GLY A 207 -8.05 -18.54 1.50
N HIS A 208 -8.60 -17.52 2.18
CA HIS A 208 -8.02 -16.16 2.25
C HIS A 208 -7.95 -15.61 3.67
N THR A 209 -8.32 -16.40 4.68
CA THR A 209 -8.11 -16.05 6.08
C THR A 209 -6.72 -16.46 6.53
N ASN A 210 -6.20 -15.81 7.58
CA ASN A 210 -4.95 -16.26 8.20
C ASN A 210 -5.04 -17.71 8.68
N ALA A 211 -6.19 -18.14 9.21
CA ALA A 211 -6.38 -19.53 9.64
C ALA A 211 -6.22 -20.51 8.46
N ASP A 212 -6.81 -20.19 7.30
CA ASP A 212 -6.67 -21.02 6.09
C ASP A 212 -5.22 -21.07 5.60
N MET A 213 -4.50 -19.94 5.67
CA MET A 213 -3.12 -19.85 5.18
C MET A 213 -2.11 -20.49 6.14
N TRP A 214 -2.26 -20.26 7.44
CA TRP A 214 -1.33 -20.74 8.46
C TRP A 214 -1.50 -22.22 8.76
N ALA A 215 -2.74 -22.73 8.71
CA ALA A 215 -3.10 -24.02 9.30
C ALA A 215 -2.55 -24.19 10.74
N SER A 216 -2.54 -23.09 11.50
CA SER A 216 -1.95 -22.95 12.82
C SER A 216 -2.80 -22.03 13.70
N ASN A 217 -2.57 -22.03 15.02
CA ASN A 217 -3.23 -21.15 15.98
C ASN A 217 -2.59 -19.75 16.08
N GLY A 218 -1.58 -19.46 15.26
CA GLY A 218 -0.87 -18.20 15.22
C GLY A 218 -0.05 -18.04 13.93
N PRO A 219 0.61 -16.89 13.75
CA PRO A 219 1.39 -16.62 12.56
C PRO A 219 2.51 -17.66 12.41
N VAL A 220 2.64 -18.18 11.20
CA VAL A 220 3.74 -19.05 10.78
C VAL A 220 4.24 -18.58 9.42
N PHE A 221 5.50 -18.87 9.11
CA PHE A 221 6.06 -18.59 7.81
C PHE A 221 5.45 -19.52 6.74
N VAL A 222 4.73 -18.93 5.78
CA VAL A 222 4.09 -19.64 4.66
C VAL A 222 4.59 -19.04 3.33
N PRO A 223 5.55 -19.70 2.64
CA PRO A 223 6.13 -19.18 1.39
C PRO A 223 5.11 -18.87 0.30
N GLU A 224 4.09 -19.70 0.15
CA GLU A 224 3.04 -19.53 -0.85
C GLU A 224 2.19 -18.29 -0.59
N ALA A 225 1.77 -18.08 0.66
CA ALA A 225 1.01 -16.90 1.06
C ALA A 225 1.82 -15.61 0.85
N PHE A 226 3.12 -15.64 1.16
CA PHE A 226 4.02 -14.53 0.86
C PHE A 226 4.13 -14.28 -0.66
N GLY A 227 4.31 -15.34 -1.46
CA GLY A 227 4.38 -15.24 -2.92
C GLY A 227 3.12 -14.62 -3.53
N ARG A 228 1.94 -15.02 -3.04
CA ARG A 228 0.65 -14.43 -3.45
C ARG A 228 0.55 -12.95 -3.05
N PHE A 229 0.91 -12.62 -1.81
CA PHE A 229 0.99 -11.23 -1.36
C PHE A 229 1.92 -10.41 -2.26
N TRP A 230 3.10 -10.93 -2.60
CA TRP A 230 4.06 -10.22 -3.44
C TRP A 230 3.56 -9.98 -4.86
N GLY A 231 2.83 -10.93 -5.45
CA GLY A 231 2.10 -10.72 -6.70
C GLY A 231 1.10 -9.57 -6.58
N ASN A 232 0.23 -9.64 -5.58
CA ASN A 232 -0.79 -8.63 -5.30
C ASN A 232 -0.21 -7.24 -5.00
N TYR A 233 0.95 -7.17 -4.35
CA TYR A 233 1.66 -5.93 -4.05
C TYR A 233 2.08 -5.21 -5.34
N ARG A 234 2.74 -5.93 -6.25
CA ARG A 234 3.20 -5.35 -7.53
C ARG A 234 2.04 -4.91 -8.40
N ASP A 235 1.01 -5.76 -8.49
CA ASP A 235 -0.19 -5.45 -9.28
C ASP A 235 -0.94 -4.23 -8.73
N THR A 236 -1.08 -4.14 -7.40
CA THR A 236 -1.66 -2.98 -6.73
C THR A 236 -0.84 -1.72 -6.96
N PHE A 237 0.48 -1.79 -6.76
CA PHE A 237 1.35 -0.65 -6.98
C PHE A 237 1.26 -0.12 -8.42
N LEU A 238 1.31 -1.02 -9.40
CA LEU A 238 1.21 -0.66 -10.80
C LEU A 238 -0.17 -0.06 -11.14
N ALA A 239 -1.25 -0.69 -10.67
CA ALA A 239 -2.61 -0.20 -10.85
C ALA A 239 -2.79 1.20 -10.26
N CYS A 240 -2.33 1.41 -9.03
CA CYS A 240 -2.37 2.71 -8.39
C CYS A 240 -1.52 3.76 -9.11
N SER A 241 -0.37 3.37 -9.67
CA SER A 241 0.49 4.30 -10.44
C SER A 241 -0.19 4.77 -11.73
N LEU A 242 -0.92 3.88 -12.41
CA LEU A 242 -1.72 4.25 -13.59
C LEU A 242 -2.96 5.10 -13.21
N LEU A 243 -3.59 4.82 -12.07
CA LEU A 243 -4.64 5.67 -11.52
C LEU A 243 -4.12 7.06 -11.15
N LEU A 244 -2.91 7.14 -10.57
CA LEU A 244 -2.25 8.40 -10.26
C LEU A 244 -1.98 9.21 -11.53
N LYS A 245 -1.38 8.60 -12.56
CA LYS A 245 -1.17 9.23 -13.87
C LYS A 245 -2.49 9.69 -14.51
N THR A 246 -3.57 8.95 -14.29
CA THR A 246 -4.91 9.35 -14.76
C THR A 246 -5.42 10.61 -14.07
N ALA A 247 -5.16 10.74 -12.77
CA ALA A 247 -5.59 11.87 -11.95
C ALA A 247 -4.63 13.07 -12.02
N TYR A 248 -3.37 12.83 -12.37
CA TYR A 248 -2.29 13.80 -12.43
C TYR A 248 -1.49 13.61 -13.71
N SER A 249 -1.91 14.31 -14.77
CA SER A 249 -1.36 14.19 -16.12
C SER A 249 0.13 14.51 -16.20
N ASP A 250 0.63 15.36 -15.30
CA ASP A 250 2.02 15.84 -15.33
C ASP A 250 3.00 14.85 -14.69
N MET A 251 2.48 13.78 -14.07
CA MET A 251 3.29 12.70 -13.51
C MET A 251 4.25 12.15 -14.57
N GLN A 252 5.54 12.27 -14.28
CA GLN A 252 6.60 11.67 -15.08
C GLN A 252 6.68 10.17 -14.81
N LEU A 253 7.16 9.40 -15.79
CA LEU A 253 7.38 7.97 -15.63
C LEU A 253 8.43 7.72 -14.53
N PRO A 254 8.08 7.05 -13.41
CA PRO A 254 9.07 6.69 -12.41
C PRO A 254 10.07 5.69 -12.98
N ALA A 255 11.36 5.84 -12.63
CA ALA A 255 12.48 5.15 -13.28
C ALA A 255 12.28 3.62 -13.40
N ASP A 256 11.83 2.96 -12.33
CA ASP A 256 11.70 1.51 -12.29
C ASP A 256 10.25 1.02 -12.48
N LEU A 257 9.29 1.89 -12.83
CA LEU A 257 7.89 1.46 -13.02
C LEU A 257 7.76 0.43 -14.17
N THR A 258 8.60 0.53 -15.20
CA THR A 258 8.67 -0.46 -16.29
C THR A 258 9.13 -1.83 -15.78
N LEU A 259 10.07 -1.87 -14.82
CA LEU A 259 10.52 -3.13 -14.21
C LEU A 259 9.39 -3.77 -13.38
N VAL A 260 8.58 -2.95 -12.70
CA VAL A 260 7.38 -3.45 -12.01
C VAL A 260 6.39 -4.04 -13.02
N ALA A 261 6.19 -3.39 -14.16
CA ALA A 261 5.30 -3.85 -15.21
C ALA A 261 5.75 -5.17 -15.87
N GLN A 262 7.05 -5.35 -16.09
CA GLN A 262 7.62 -6.62 -16.57
C GLN A 262 7.35 -7.79 -15.62
N ALA A 263 7.24 -7.48 -14.33
CA ALA A 263 7.06 -8.46 -13.28
C ALA A 263 5.58 -8.59 -12.85
N ALA A 264 4.65 -7.92 -13.54
CA ALA A 264 3.24 -7.90 -13.22
C ALA A 264 2.57 -9.27 -13.39
N GLY A 265 1.51 -9.50 -12.61
CA GLY A 265 0.79 -10.76 -12.55
C GLY A 265 -0.10 -11.04 -13.77
N GLN A 266 -0.69 -12.24 -13.77
CA GLN A 266 -1.55 -12.71 -14.86
C GLN A 266 -2.79 -11.85 -15.10
N LEU A 267 -3.25 -11.10 -14.08
CA LEU A 267 -4.38 -10.18 -14.19
C LEU A 267 -4.21 -9.15 -15.32
N TRP A 268 -2.97 -8.81 -15.64
CA TRP A 268 -2.63 -7.87 -16.71
C TRP A 268 -2.67 -8.47 -18.11
N ASN A 269 -2.83 -9.79 -18.28
CA ASN A 269 -2.87 -10.47 -19.58
C ASN A 269 -1.68 -10.10 -20.52
N ASN A 270 -0.48 -9.95 -19.95
CA ASN A 270 0.73 -9.47 -20.66
C ASN A 270 0.62 -8.05 -21.25
N LEU A 271 -0.30 -7.23 -20.72
CA LEU A 271 -0.51 -5.84 -21.17
C LEU A 271 0.09 -4.79 -20.23
N ALA A 272 0.72 -5.19 -19.12
CA ALA A 272 1.26 -4.28 -18.12
C ALA A 272 2.27 -3.28 -18.71
N GLU A 273 3.30 -3.76 -19.42
CA GLU A 273 4.31 -2.89 -20.05
C GLU A 273 3.68 -1.97 -21.10
N ARG A 274 2.74 -2.50 -21.90
CA ARG A 274 2.00 -1.72 -22.89
C ARG A 274 1.12 -0.65 -22.22
N ALA A 275 0.56 -0.94 -21.06
CA ALA A 275 -0.23 0.02 -20.30
C ALA A 275 0.65 1.16 -19.76
N VAL A 276 1.81 0.85 -19.20
CA VAL A 276 2.81 1.87 -18.82
C VAL A 276 3.19 2.71 -20.02
N ALA A 277 3.59 2.09 -21.13
CA ALA A 277 3.94 2.83 -22.35
C ALA A 277 2.79 3.75 -22.80
N SER A 278 1.56 3.24 -22.87
CA SER A 278 0.38 4.02 -23.29
C SER A 278 0.11 5.24 -22.42
N TYR A 279 0.26 5.11 -21.10
CA TYR A 279 -0.07 6.16 -20.14
C TYR A 279 1.02 7.23 -20.02
N PHE A 280 2.26 6.89 -20.37
CA PHE A 280 3.44 7.76 -20.22
C PHE A 280 4.13 8.11 -21.54
N THR A 281 3.52 7.82 -22.69
CA THR A 281 3.98 8.39 -23.97
C THR A 281 3.66 9.88 -23.97
N ASP A 282 4.59 10.71 -24.45
CA ASP A 282 4.40 12.17 -24.58
C ASP A 282 3.08 12.45 -25.33
N VAL A 283 2.13 13.11 -24.65
CA VAL A 283 0.91 13.68 -25.22
C VAL A 283 1.12 15.18 -25.40
#